data_AF-A0A7W9Q1Y8-F1
#
_entry.id   AF-A0A7W9Q1Y8-F1
#
_cell.length_a   1.000
_cell.length_b   1.000
_cell.length_c   1.000
_cell.angle_alpha   90.00
_cell.angle_beta   90.00
_cell.angle_gamma   90.00
#
_symmetry.space_group_name_H-M   'P 1'
#
loop_
_entity.id
_entity.type
_entity.pdbx_description
1 polymer ?
#
loop_
_entity_poly.entity_id
_entity_poly.type
_entity_poly.pdbx_seq_one_letter_code
_entity_poly.pdbx_strand_id
1 'polypeptide(L)'
;MASDHDMLWRRCAYLGRVLLPLLDREPWRQGRRHDRLRAWGIDRAVGERLIEVFVALASHAVAVDASLSVAEFEDLSISTVADATTGKQDFELLAGLPGTFADDRDETAVKIFRLYAYTGDRSCLQLLRLSTEARHTLTVLAARATAPFPTCADIFRQADEAGRRTSPSPDET
;
A
#
# COMPACT_ATOMS: atom_id res chain seq x y z
N MET A 1 4.42 1.04 25.56
CA MET A 1 4.19 -0.16 24.75
C MET A 1 3.31 0.27 23.59
N ALA A 2 3.64 -0.07 22.35
CA ALA A 2 2.75 0.20 21.23
C ALA A 2 1.47 -0.64 21.43
N SER A 3 0.30 -0.06 21.17
CA SER A 3 -0.95 -0.84 21.18
C SER A 3 -0.90 -1.88 20.06
N ASP A 4 -1.59 -3.01 20.22
CA ASP A 4 -1.75 -4.00 19.14
C ASP A 4 -2.30 -3.34 17.86
N HIS A 5 -3.15 -2.33 18.05
CA HIS A 5 -3.68 -1.49 16.97
C HIS A 5 -2.60 -0.69 16.23
N ASP A 6 -1.62 -0.12 16.96
CA ASP A 6 -0.49 0.60 16.35
C ASP A 6 0.43 -0.36 15.59
N MET A 7 0.62 -1.57 16.13
CA MET A 7 1.40 -2.62 15.48
C MET A 7 0.74 -3.10 14.18
N LEU A 8 -0.59 -3.23 14.19
CA LEU A 8 -1.37 -3.56 13.00
C LEU A 8 -1.22 -2.49 11.92
N TRP A 9 -1.41 -1.20 12.27
CA TRP A 9 -1.19 -0.10 11.33
C TRP A 9 0.20 -0.15 10.70
N ARG A 10 1.26 -0.35 11.50
CA ARG A 10 2.64 -0.44 11.00
C ARG A 10 2.80 -1.56 9.97
N ARG A 11 2.11 -2.69 10.14
CA ARG A 11 2.17 -3.81 9.19
C ARG A 11 1.43 -3.48 7.89
N CYS A 12 0.27 -2.83 7.98
CA CYS A 12 -0.47 -2.30 6.82
C CYS A 12 0.34 -1.24 6.06
N ALA A 13 0.97 -0.31 6.77
CA ALA A 13 1.83 0.71 6.18
C ALA A 13 3.07 0.10 5.51
N TYR A 14 3.67 -0.93 6.10
CA TYR A 14 4.77 -1.67 5.49
C TYR A 14 4.35 -2.31 4.16
N LEU A 15 3.17 -2.93 4.10
CA LEU A 15 2.62 -3.49 2.85
C LEU A 15 2.53 -2.44 1.74
N GLY A 16 2.03 -1.24 2.05
CA GLY A 16 1.98 -0.13 1.10
C GLY A 16 3.36 0.26 0.58
N ARG A 17 4.36 0.37 1.47
CA ARG A 17 5.73 0.81 1.12
C ARG A 17 6.50 -0.19 0.26
N VAL A 18 6.33 -1.49 0.48
CA VAL A 18 7.08 -2.51 -0.27
C VAL A 18 6.50 -2.80 -1.65
N LEU A 19 5.26 -2.36 -1.89
CA LEU A 19 4.49 -2.65 -3.10
C LEU A 19 5.19 -2.18 -4.39
N LEU A 20 5.49 -0.87 -4.48
CA LEU A 20 6.04 -0.28 -5.70
C LEU A 20 7.47 -0.78 -5.99
N PRO A 21 8.40 -0.85 -5.01
CA PRO A 21 9.72 -1.44 -5.23
C PRO A 21 9.67 -2.89 -5.74
N LEU A 22 8.74 -3.70 -5.24
CA LEU A 22 8.55 -5.07 -5.72
C LEU A 22 8.01 -5.14 -7.15
N LEU A 23 7.09 -4.23 -7.51
CA LEU A 23 6.55 -4.15 -8.86
C LEU A 23 7.62 -3.71 -9.86
N ASP A 24 8.43 -2.72 -9.48
CA ASP A 24 9.36 -1.98 -10.34
C ASP A 24 10.68 -2.69 -10.62
N ARG A 25 10.79 -3.98 -10.28
CA ARG A 25 11.90 -4.84 -10.74
C ARG A 25 12.06 -4.82 -12.26
N GLU A 26 11.00 -4.46 -12.99
CA GLU A 26 11.05 -4.17 -14.41
C GLU A 26 10.92 -2.64 -14.64
N PRO A 27 11.99 -1.94 -15.05
CA PRO A 27 12.01 -0.45 -15.11
C PRO A 27 10.91 0.18 -15.95
N TRP A 28 10.42 -0.53 -16.97
CA TRP A 28 9.34 -0.05 -17.82
C TRP A 28 8.00 0.10 -17.08
N ARG A 29 7.77 -0.65 -15.99
CA ARG A 29 6.55 -0.53 -15.16
C ARG A 29 6.53 0.78 -14.40
N GLN A 30 7.68 1.15 -13.82
CA GLN A 30 7.86 2.42 -13.16
C GLN A 30 7.59 3.58 -14.13
N GLY A 31 8.22 3.55 -15.32
CA GLY A 31 7.98 4.54 -16.37
C GLY A 31 6.51 4.65 -16.75
N ARG A 32 5.83 3.52 -16.99
CA ARG A 32 4.40 3.47 -17.31
C ARG A 32 3.49 4.00 -16.20
N ARG A 33 3.87 3.81 -14.93
CA ARG A 33 3.14 4.39 -13.79
C ARG A 33 3.37 5.90 -13.73
N HIS A 34 4.60 6.38 -13.91
CA HIS A 34 4.91 7.81 -13.93
C HIS A 34 4.19 8.55 -15.07
N ASP A 35 4.08 7.93 -16.24
CA ASP A 35 3.33 8.49 -17.36
C ASP A 35 1.83 8.59 -17.05
N ARG A 36 1.26 7.58 -16.38
CA ARG A 36 -0.13 7.61 -15.90
C ARG A 36 -0.36 8.74 -14.89
N LEU A 37 0.49 8.85 -13.87
CA LEU A 37 0.42 9.92 -12.87
C LEU A 37 0.48 11.32 -13.52
N ARG A 38 1.41 11.50 -14.48
CA ARG A 38 1.52 12.74 -15.25
C ARG A 38 0.24 13.03 -16.04
N ALA A 39 -0.31 12.04 -16.73
CA ALA A 39 -1.55 12.17 -17.50
C ALA A 39 -2.77 12.49 -16.61
N TRP A 40 -2.74 12.11 -15.33
CA TRP A 40 -3.77 12.44 -14.35
C TRP A 40 -3.54 13.80 -13.66
N GLY A 41 -2.44 14.49 -14.00
CA GLY A 41 -2.06 15.75 -13.37
C GLY A 41 -1.72 15.60 -11.89
N ILE A 42 -1.12 14.47 -11.52
CA ILE A 42 -0.67 14.17 -10.15
C ILE A 42 0.85 14.22 -10.16
N ASP A 43 1.43 14.97 -9.21
CA ASP A 43 2.88 14.93 -9.00
C ASP A 43 3.33 13.49 -8.73
N ARG A 44 4.49 13.10 -9.26
CA ARG A 44 4.97 11.71 -9.13
C ARG A 44 5.10 11.28 -7.68
N ALA A 45 5.75 12.08 -6.86
CA ALA A 45 6.02 11.71 -5.47
C ALA A 45 4.71 11.65 -4.67
N VAL A 46 3.78 12.58 -4.92
CA VAL A 46 2.43 12.57 -4.34
C VAL A 46 1.63 11.35 -4.80
N GLY A 47 1.68 11.00 -6.08
CA GLY A 47 0.93 9.88 -6.64
C GLY A 47 1.43 8.53 -6.13
N GLU A 48 2.74 8.32 -6.09
CA GLU A 48 3.33 7.10 -5.51
C GLU A 48 3.00 7.00 -4.02
N ARG A 49 3.12 8.12 -3.30
CA ARG A 49 2.71 8.22 -1.89
C ARG A 49 1.25 7.85 -1.66
N LEU A 50 0.36 8.34 -2.53
CA LEU A 50 -1.06 8.06 -2.45
C LEU A 50 -1.37 6.59 -2.76
N ILE A 51 -0.63 5.96 -3.67
CA ILE A 51 -0.76 4.51 -3.93
C ILE A 51 -0.34 3.70 -2.70
N GLU A 52 0.80 4.04 -2.08
CA GLU A 52 1.27 3.38 -0.86
C GLU A 52 0.21 3.48 0.26
N VAL A 53 -0.32 4.68 0.50
CA VAL A 53 -1.30 4.88 1.58
C VAL A 53 -2.65 4.26 1.26
N PHE A 54 -3.07 4.20 0.00
CA PHE A 54 -4.30 3.48 -0.39
C PHE A 54 -4.22 2.01 0.02
N VAL A 55 -3.09 1.36 -0.23
CA VAL A 55 -2.89 -0.05 0.16
C VAL A 55 -2.84 -0.18 1.68
N ALA A 56 -2.17 0.75 2.38
CA ALA A 56 -2.16 0.76 3.84
C ALA A 56 -3.56 0.92 4.44
N LEU A 57 -4.36 1.86 3.93
CA LEU A 57 -5.72 2.11 4.39
C LEU A 57 -6.66 0.94 4.07
N ALA A 58 -6.59 0.39 2.85
CA ALA A 58 -7.43 -0.73 2.44
C ALA A 58 -7.13 -1.99 3.26
N SER A 59 -5.84 -2.30 3.46
CA SER A 59 -5.42 -3.43 4.28
C SER A 59 -5.79 -3.25 5.75
N HIS A 60 -5.64 -2.04 6.29
CA HIS A 60 -6.04 -1.70 7.66
C HIS A 60 -7.56 -1.79 7.85
N ALA A 61 -8.36 -1.26 6.92
CA ALA A 61 -9.81 -1.33 6.99
C ALA A 61 -10.31 -2.78 6.98
N VAL A 62 -9.74 -3.64 6.13
CA VAL A 62 -10.07 -5.08 6.14
C VAL A 62 -9.70 -5.73 7.47
N ALA A 63 -8.53 -5.41 8.01
CA ALA A 63 -8.08 -5.99 9.26
C ALA A 63 -8.95 -5.54 10.45
N VAL A 64 -9.35 -4.27 10.51
CA VAL A 64 -10.25 -3.74 11.54
C VAL A 64 -11.64 -4.34 11.44
N ASP A 65 -12.22 -4.42 10.23
CA ASP A 65 -13.55 -5.01 10.02
C ASP A 65 -13.61 -6.47 10.48
N ALA A 66 -12.53 -7.22 10.25
CA ALA A 66 -12.41 -8.61 10.67
C ALA A 66 -11.81 -8.78 12.08
N SER A 67 -11.51 -7.67 12.78
CA SER A 67 -10.88 -7.67 14.11
C SER A 67 -9.60 -8.52 14.20
N LEU A 68 -8.76 -8.46 13.17
CA LEU A 68 -7.55 -9.27 13.05
C LEU A 68 -6.44 -8.79 13.98
N SER A 69 -5.71 -9.73 14.56
CA SER A 69 -4.39 -9.50 15.11
C SER A 69 -3.34 -9.29 14.02
N VAL A 70 -2.13 -8.88 14.41
CA VAL A 70 -0.99 -8.74 13.46
C VAL A 70 -0.64 -10.07 12.79
N ALA A 71 -0.72 -11.19 13.52
CA ALA A 71 -0.43 -12.51 12.97
C ALA A 71 -1.49 -12.93 11.93
N GLU A 72 -2.78 -12.75 12.25
CA GLU A 72 -3.87 -13.07 11.33
C GLU A 72 -3.89 -12.15 10.10
N PHE A 73 -3.42 -10.90 10.25
CA PHE A 73 -3.22 -10.01 9.11
C PHE A 73 -2.20 -10.56 8.10
N GLU A 74 -1.15 -11.25 8.55
CA GLU A 74 -0.16 -11.83 7.65
C GLU A 74 -0.72 -12.97 6.78
N ASP A 75 -1.75 -13.66 7.26
CA ASP A 75 -2.49 -14.69 6.53
C ASP A 75 -3.53 -14.11 5.55
N LEU A 76 -3.78 -12.79 5.60
CA LEU A 76 -4.74 -12.14 4.72
C LEU A 76 -4.29 -12.21 3.26
N SER A 77 -5.20 -12.63 2.38
CA SER A 77 -4.92 -12.72 0.94
C SER A 77 -4.71 -11.34 0.32
N ILE A 78 -3.74 -11.24 -0.60
CA ILE A 78 -3.50 -10.00 -1.36
C ILE A 78 -4.70 -9.63 -2.24
N SER A 79 -5.45 -10.62 -2.72
CA SER A 79 -6.71 -10.38 -3.45
C SER A 79 -7.74 -9.66 -2.60
N THR A 80 -7.89 -10.03 -1.32
CA THR A 80 -8.84 -9.34 -0.41
C THR A 80 -8.45 -7.88 -0.22
N VAL A 81 -7.16 -7.58 -0.05
CA VAL A 81 -6.66 -6.21 0.02
C VAL A 81 -6.91 -5.46 -1.30
N ALA A 82 -6.66 -6.11 -2.44
CA ALA A 82 -6.89 -5.53 -3.77
C ALA A 82 -8.36 -5.18 -3.99
N ASP A 83 -9.29 -6.05 -3.59
CA ASP A 83 -10.72 -5.77 -3.69
C ASP A 83 -11.13 -4.59 -2.80
N ALA A 84 -10.58 -4.50 -1.58
CA ALA A 84 -10.83 -3.40 -0.67
C ALA A 84 -10.36 -2.04 -1.20
N THR A 85 -9.28 -1.98 -1.99
CA THR A 85 -8.79 -0.70 -2.54
C THR A 85 -9.81 0.03 -3.42
N THR A 86 -10.70 -0.69 -4.10
CA THR A 86 -11.77 -0.10 -4.93
C THR A 86 -13.18 -0.35 -4.40
N GLY A 87 -13.32 -1.27 -3.43
CA GLY A 87 -14.61 -1.70 -2.90
C GLY A 87 -15.09 -0.90 -1.69
N LYS A 88 -14.17 -0.22 -0.99
CA LYS A 88 -14.49 0.60 0.19
C LYS A 88 -14.59 2.08 -0.14
N GLN A 89 -15.51 2.78 0.51
CA GLN A 89 -15.61 4.23 0.44
C GLN A 89 -14.47 4.91 1.22
N ASP A 90 -14.11 6.14 0.85
CA ASP A 90 -13.01 6.87 1.49
C ASP A 90 -13.18 7.00 3.02
N PHE A 91 -14.41 7.18 3.50
CA PHE A 91 -14.67 7.26 4.94
C PHE A 91 -14.50 5.91 5.66
N GLU A 92 -14.73 4.79 4.98
CA GLU A 92 -14.46 3.45 5.52
C GLU A 92 -12.95 3.18 5.58
N LEU A 93 -12.22 3.59 4.54
CA LEU A 93 -10.76 3.50 4.49
C LEU A 93 -10.10 4.31 5.61
N LEU A 94 -10.69 5.45 5.97
CA LEU A 94 -10.22 6.34 7.02
C LEU A 94 -10.75 5.99 8.42
N ALA A 95 -11.66 5.01 8.53
CA ALA A 95 -12.24 4.61 9.79
C ALA A 95 -11.23 3.82 10.64
N GLY A 96 -11.34 3.99 11.97
CA GLY A 96 -10.57 3.20 12.91
C GLY A 96 -9.05 3.44 12.88
N LEU A 97 -8.55 4.49 12.23
CA LEU A 97 -7.12 4.81 12.22
C LEU A 97 -6.58 5.08 13.64
N PRO A 98 -5.28 4.83 13.88
CA PRO A 98 -4.68 5.11 15.18
C PRO A 98 -4.77 6.61 15.50
N GLY A 99 -4.96 6.93 16.79
CA GLY A 99 -5.04 8.31 17.25
C GLY A 99 -3.73 9.10 17.08
N THR A 100 -2.60 8.39 17.01
CA THR A 100 -1.27 8.95 16.76
C THR A 100 -0.47 8.00 15.86
N PHE A 101 0.27 8.55 14.90
CA PHE A 101 1.17 7.76 14.07
C PHE A 101 2.57 7.76 14.68
N ALA A 102 3.25 6.62 14.63
CA ALA A 102 4.64 6.52 15.06
C ALA A 102 5.65 7.00 14.01
N ASP A 103 5.20 7.19 12.78
CA ASP A 103 6.00 7.64 11.64
C ASP A 103 5.32 8.84 10.98
N ASP A 104 5.99 9.99 10.98
CA ASP A 104 5.52 11.24 10.38
C ASP A 104 5.20 11.06 8.89
N ARG A 105 5.86 10.11 8.24
CA ARG A 105 5.62 9.71 6.86
C ARG A 105 4.19 9.19 6.67
N ASP A 106 3.68 8.42 7.62
CA ASP A 106 2.32 7.87 7.58
C ASP A 106 1.28 8.94 7.89
N GLU A 107 1.53 9.75 8.91
CA GLU A 107 0.65 10.87 9.25
C GLU A 107 0.48 11.82 8.07
N THR A 108 1.58 12.18 7.42
CA THR A 108 1.57 13.05 6.23
C THR A 108 0.81 12.40 5.08
N ALA A 109 1.03 11.11 4.82
CA ALA A 109 0.34 10.39 3.75
C ALA A 109 -1.18 10.35 3.96
N VAL A 110 -1.61 10.07 5.18
CA VAL A 110 -3.03 10.05 5.57
C VAL A 110 -3.65 11.45 5.47
N LYS A 111 -2.93 12.50 5.88
CA LYS A 111 -3.39 13.90 5.73
C LYS A 111 -3.58 14.28 4.26
N ILE A 112 -2.64 13.91 3.39
CA ILE A 112 -2.76 14.13 1.94
C ILE A 112 -3.95 13.36 1.39
N PHE A 113 -4.13 12.09 1.79
CA PHE A 113 -5.30 11.31 1.39
C PHE A 113 -6.61 12.00 1.79
N ARG A 114 -6.74 12.44 3.05
CA ARG A 114 -7.91 13.19 3.55
C ARG A 114 -8.16 14.45 2.75
N LEU A 115 -7.10 15.19 2.41
CA LEU A 115 -7.21 16.36 1.54
C LEU A 115 -7.84 15.96 0.21
N TYR A 116 -7.34 14.90 -0.44
CA TYR A 116 -7.91 14.44 -1.71
C TYR A 116 -9.35 13.93 -1.58
N ALA A 117 -9.70 13.26 -0.48
CA ALA A 117 -11.03 12.68 -0.25
C ALA A 117 -12.10 13.75 0.01
N TYR A 118 -11.70 14.87 0.61
CA TYR A 118 -12.63 15.95 0.97
C TYR A 118 -12.53 17.18 0.07
N THR A 119 -11.49 17.28 -0.77
CA THR A 119 -11.43 18.28 -1.83
C THR A 119 -12.26 17.77 -3.01
N GLY A 120 -13.12 18.61 -3.58
CA GLY A 120 -14.15 18.21 -4.54
C GLY A 120 -13.67 17.66 -5.90
N ASP A 121 -14.53 17.78 -6.90
CA ASP A 121 -14.61 17.00 -8.16
C ASP A 121 -13.30 16.47 -8.78
N ARG A 122 -12.27 17.31 -8.96
CA ARG A 122 -11.01 16.88 -9.59
C ARG A 122 -10.23 15.87 -8.74
N SER A 123 -10.22 16.06 -7.42
CA SER A 123 -9.51 15.19 -6.48
C SER A 123 -10.22 13.85 -6.33
N CYS A 124 -11.55 13.81 -6.39
CA CYS A 124 -12.33 12.56 -6.42
C CYS A 124 -11.96 11.68 -7.63
N LEU A 125 -11.87 12.27 -8.84
CA LEU A 125 -11.46 11.51 -10.02
C LEU A 125 -10.01 11.01 -9.92
N GLN A 126 -9.12 11.82 -9.31
CA GLN A 126 -7.74 11.42 -9.06
C GLN A 126 -7.66 10.26 -8.06
N LEU A 127 -8.45 10.28 -6.98
CA LEU A 127 -8.53 9.17 -6.03
C LEU A 127 -9.06 7.90 -6.68
N LEU A 128 -10.11 7.99 -7.51
CA LEU A 128 -10.62 6.82 -8.23
C LEU A 128 -9.55 6.19 -9.12
N ARG A 129 -8.77 7.00 -9.83
CA ARG A 129 -7.67 6.51 -10.66
C ARG A 129 -6.54 5.89 -9.83
N LEU A 130 -6.19 6.51 -8.71
CA LEU A 130 -5.18 6.01 -7.78
C LEU A 130 -5.60 4.70 -7.12
N SER A 131 -6.87 4.56 -6.72
CA SER A 131 -7.42 3.31 -6.17
C SER A 131 -7.35 2.17 -7.19
N THR A 132 -7.66 2.45 -8.45
CA THR A 132 -7.54 1.49 -9.55
C THR A 132 -6.08 1.10 -9.79
N GLU A 133 -5.14 2.05 -9.70
CA GLU A 133 -3.71 1.78 -9.82
C GLU A 133 -3.19 0.92 -8.65
N ALA A 134 -3.65 1.20 -7.43
CA ALA A 134 -3.32 0.41 -6.25
C ALA A 134 -3.84 -1.03 -6.37
N ARG A 135 -5.11 -1.21 -6.77
CA ARG A 135 -5.70 -2.51 -7.09
C ARG A 135 -4.89 -3.25 -8.13
N HIS A 136 -4.63 -2.61 -9.26
CA HIS A 136 -3.87 -3.19 -10.37
C HIS A 136 -2.50 -3.65 -9.90
N THR A 137 -1.82 -2.84 -9.10
CA THR A 137 -0.50 -3.17 -8.57
C THR A 137 -0.56 -4.42 -7.69
N LEU A 138 -1.52 -4.51 -6.76
CA LEU A 138 -1.73 -5.69 -5.92
C LEU A 138 -2.07 -6.93 -6.75
N THR A 139 -2.94 -6.81 -7.76
CA THR A 139 -3.29 -7.92 -8.67
C THR A 139 -2.08 -8.42 -9.45
N VAL A 140 -1.23 -7.51 -9.97
CA VAL A 140 -0.02 -7.90 -10.69
C VAL A 140 0.99 -8.59 -9.76
N LEU A 141 1.16 -8.10 -8.53
CA LEU A 141 2.01 -8.77 -7.55
C LEU A 141 1.49 -10.15 -7.19
N ALA A 142 0.18 -10.29 -6.97
CA ALA A 142 -0.45 -11.57 -6.70
C ALA A 142 -0.24 -12.57 -7.85
N ALA A 143 -0.42 -12.13 -9.10
CA ALA A 143 -0.21 -12.96 -10.29
C ALA A 143 1.26 -13.39 -10.50
N ARG A 144 2.23 -12.66 -9.92
CA ARG A 144 3.66 -12.98 -9.99
C ARG A 144 4.12 -13.85 -8.81
N ALA A 145 3.32 -13.98 -7.77
CA ALA A 145 3.67 -14.81 -6.64
C ALA A 145 3.67 -16.28 -7.04
N THR A 146 4.58 -17.05 -6.43
CA THR A 146 4.68 -18.49 -6.68
C THR A 146 3.52 -19.26 -6.03
N ALA A 147 2.96 -18.74 -4.94
CA ALA A 147 1.81 -19.33 -4.27
C ALA A 147 0.52 -19.02 -5.05
N PRO A 148 -0.42 -19.98 -5.16
CA PRO A 148 -1.69 -19.79 -5.86
C PRO A 148 -2.61 -18.77 -5.17
N PHE A 149 -2.46 -18.59 -3.86
CA PHE A 149 -3.20 -17.61 -3.05
C PHE A 149 -2.21 -16.85 -2.17
N PRO A 150 -1.50 -15.86 -2.73
CA PRO A 150 -0.45 -15.15 -2.00
C PRO A 150 -1.05 -14.32 -0.87
N THR A 151 -0.41 -14.39 0.29
CA THR A 151 -0.80 -13.64 1.48
C THR A 151 0.09 -12.41 1.69
N CYS A 152 -0.24 -11.59 2.68
CA CYS A 152 0.62 -10.47 3.09
C CYS A 152 2.01 -10.96 3.53
N ALA A 153 2.11 -12.10 4.24
CA ALA A 153 3.39 -12.73 4.59
C ALA A 153 4.27 -13.02 3.38
N ASP A 154 3.68 -13.55 2.29
CA ASP A 154 4.43 -13.85 1.06
C ASP A 154 5.05 -12.60 0.44
N ILE A 155 4.31 -11.48 0.45
CA ILE A 155 4.82 -10.19 -0.05
C ILE A 155 5.93 -9.66 0.84
N PHE A 156 5.78 -9.77 2.17
CA PHE A 156 6.83 -9.36 3.10
C PHE A 156 8.12 -10.16 2.92
N ARG A 157 8.01 -11.48 2.79
CA ARG A 157 9.16 -12.35 2.50
C ARG A 157 9.83 -11.97 1.18
N GLN A 158 9.06 -11.68 0.13
CA GLN A 158 9.61 -11.22 -1.15
C GLN A 158 10.33 -9.87 -1.05
N ALA A 159 9.83 -8.95 -0.22
CA ALA A 159 10.47 -7.67 0.05
C ALA A 159 11.80 -7.86 0.77
N ASP A 160 11.83 -8.70 1.79
CA ASP A 160 13.04 -8.99 2.58
C ASP A 160 14.11 -9.70 1.74
N GLU A 161 13.69 -10.61 0.85
CA GLU A 161 14.58 -11.22 -0.15
C GLU A 161 15.14 -10.19 -1.15
N ALA A 162 14.33 -9.21 -1.58
CA ALA A 162 14.78 -8.16 -2.49
C ALA A 162 15.79 -7.21 -1.82
N GLY A 163 15.54 -6.80 -0.58
CA GLY A 163 16.42 -5.93 0.20
C GLY A 163 17.78 -6.57 0.46
N ARG A 164 17.81 -7.88 0.73
CA ARG A 164 19.07 -8.63 0.86
C ARG A 164 19.90 -8.66 -0.42
N ARG A 165 19.27 -8.71 -1.60
CA ARG A 165 19.97 -8.70 -2.90
C ARG A 165 20.50 -7.33 -3.31
N THR A 166 20.00 -6.26 -2.71
CA THR A 166 20.42 -4.87 -3.00
C THR A 166 21.48 -4.36 -2.01
N SER A 167 21.78 -5.11 -0.95
CA SER A 167 22.88 -4.82 -0.03
C SER A 167 24.19 -5.41 -0.60
N PRO A 168 25.30 -4.67 -0.69
CA PRO A 168 26.56 -5.20 -1.18
C PRO A 168 27.07 -6.32 -0.26
N SER A 169 27.58 -7.39 -0.87
CA SER A 169 28.25 -8.47 -0.15
C SER A 169 29.51 -7.92 0.55
N PRO A 170 29.79 -8.24 1.82
CA PRO A 170 31.00 -7.80 2.52
C PRO A 170 32.31 -8.42 2.00
N ASP A 171 32.26 -9.29 0.99
CA ASP A 171 33.43 -10.00 0.45
C ASP A 171 34.10 -9.34 -0.78
N GLU A 172 33.76 -8.09 -1.12
CA GLU A 172 34.47 -7.31 -2.16
C GLU A 172 35.17 -6.06 -1.58
N THR A 173 36.05 -6.27 -0.58
CA THR A 173 37.05 -5.27 -0.18
C THR A 173 38.44 -5.89 -0.07
#